data_AF-A0A0P0XHT9-F1
#
_entry.id   AF-A0A0P0XHT9-F1
#
_cell.length_a   1.000
_cell.length_b   1.000
_cell.length_c   1.000
_cell.angle_alpha   90.00
_cell.angle_beta   90.00
_cell.angle_gamma   90.00
#
_symmetry.space_group_name_H-M   'P 1'
#
loop_
_entity.id
_entity.type
_entity.pdbx_description
1 polymer ?
#
loop_
_entity_poly.entity_id
_entity_poly.type
_entity_poly.pdbx_seq_one_letter_code
_entity_poly.pdbx_strand_id
1 'polypeptide(L)'
;RAILLRVEKNDRLFWRFVGWYRFVKRSAVDSLHAIDGVVTFVFGLVILRDDRHHPIAVPPPNLGGHLAAMVGSADGSDVSFSVGGETLIRAHRAVLAARSPVFSAELLGSMAEGTMPCVTLHDIEPATFRALLHFVYTDALPPRDILSPSFFKKLFAAADRFALDRLKLMCAQKLWESVTVETVAETLACAEMHSCPELKSRCLDFFVEENNFRKVVVTGGYLRLMQGFPSVIDEIKARLEI
;
A
#
# COMPACT_ATOMS: atom_id res chain seq x y z
N ARG A 1 -6.35 25.52 39.97
CA ARG A 1 -6.47 24.08 40.30
C ARG A 1 -5.23 23.41 39.72
N ALA A 2 -4.25 23.03 40.54
CA ALA A 2 -3.06 22.31 40.05
C ALA A 2 -3.36 20.81 39.99
N ILE A 3 -2.87 20.13 38.96
CA ILE A 3 -3.06 18.69 38.75
C ILE A 3 -1.68 18.03 38.92
N LEU A 4 -1.51 17.20 39.94
CA LEU A 4 -0.36 16.29 40.02
C LEU A 4 -0.61 15.12 39.06
N LEU A 5 0.12 15.04 37.95
CA LEU A 5 -0.03 13.97 36.95
C LEU A 5 0.89 12.79 37.30
N ARG A 6 0.34 11.63 37.67
CA ARG A 6 1.02 10.34 37.54
C ARG A 6 0.80 9.85 36.11
N VAL A 7 1.86 9.50 35.41
CA VAL A 7 1.81 8.93 34.07
C VAL A 7 2.13 7.44 34.19
N GLU A 8 1.13 6.59 33.96
CA GLU A 8 1.32 5.13 33.86
C GLU A 8 1.23 4.70 32.40
N LYS A 9 2.20 3.91 31.94
CA LYS A 9 2.11 3.20 30.66
C LYS A 9 1.34 1.92 30.90
N ASN A 10 0.17 1.78 30.27
CA ASN A 10 -0.52 0.49 30.24
C ASN A 10 0.07 -0.37 29.11
N ASP A 11 -0.02 -1.71 29.21
CA ASP A 11 0.51 -2.67 28.23
C ASP A 11 0.05 -2.42 26.78
N ARG A 12 -1.08 -1.75 26.64
CA ARG A 12 -1.56 -1.20 25.38
C ARG A 12 -1.14 0.26 25.35
N LEU A 13 -0.01 0.60 24.71
CA LEU A 13 0.50 1.89 24.17
C LEU A 13 -0.19 3.25 24.53
N PHE A 14 -0.90 3.34 25.62
CA PHE A 14 -1.72 4.44 26.06
C PHE A 14 -1.19 4.93 27.40
N TRP A 15 -1.10 6.24 27.52
CA TRP A 15 -0.71 6.91 28.76
C TRP A 15 -1.95 7.15 29.61
N ARG A 16 -1.95 6.66 30.85
CA ARG A 16 -2.98 6.98 31.83
C ARG A 16 -2.49 8.14 32.68
N PHE A 17 -3.23 9.24 32.68
CA PHE A 17 -2.97 10.39 33.54
C PHE A 17 -3.81 10.28 34.82
N VAL A 18 -3.17 10.14 35.97
CA VAL A 18 -3.86 10.17 37.28
C VAL A 18 -3.54 11.49 37.97
N GLY A 19 -4.58 12.30 38.17
CA GLY A 19 -4.53 13.64 38.77
C GLY A 19 -4.95 13.66 40.24
N TRP A 20 -4.28 14.44 41.11
CA TRP A 20 -4.84 14.79 42.42
C TRP A 20 -5.72 16.05 42.32
N TYR A 21 -7.04 15.91 42.45
CA TYR A 21 -8.01 17.01 42.27
C TYR A 21 -8.02 18.06 43.39
N ARG A 22 -7.29 17.84 44.49
CA ARG A 22 -7.14 18.74 45.64
C ARG A 22 -5.67 18.92 46.05
N PHE A 23 -4.78 19.12 45.06
CA PHE A 23 -3.35 19.25 45.32
C PHE A 23 -2.98 20.37 46.31
N VAL A 24 -3.60 21.55 46.20
CA VAL A 24 -3.30 22.70 47.06
C VAL A 24 -4.56 23.54 47.31
N LYS A 25 -4.76 24.01 48.54
CA LYS A 25 -5.83 24.97 48.85
C LYS A 25 -5.53 26.31 48.18
N ARG A 26 -6.56 27.01 47.70
CA ARG A 26 -6.39 28.34 47.07
C ARG A 26 -5.65 29.32 47.99
N SER A 27 -6.00 29.34 49.28
CA SER A 27 -5.34 30.18 50.29
C SER A 27 -3.83 29.92 50.44
N ALA A 28 -3.36 28.69 50.18
CA ALA A 28 -1.94 28.37 50.21
C ALA A 28 -1.21 28.78 48.92
N VAL A 29 -1.93 28.82 47.79
CA VAL A 29 -1.43 29.39 46.54
C VAL A 29 -1.33 30.91 46.65
N ASP A 30 -2.32 31.55 47.27
CA ASP A 30 -2.33 33.00 47.43
C ASP A 30 -1.21 33.48 48.39
N SER A 31 -0.75 32.63 49.33
CA SER A 31 0.42 32.91 50.19
C SER A 31 1.77 32.66 49.51
N LEU A 32 1.80 31.85 48.46
CA LEU A 32 2.97 31.63 47.61
C LEU A 32 3.07 32.83 46.68
N HIS A 33 3.75 33.88 47.15
CA HIS A 33 4.06 35.14 46.46
C HIS A 33 4.10 34.96 44.94
N ALA A 34 2.94 35.15 44.29
CA ALA A 34 2.79 34.96 42.86
C ALA A 34 3.45 36.15 42.19
N ILE A 35 4.62 35.94 41.59
CA ILE A 35 5.30 36.96 40.81
C ILE A 35 4.44 37.19 39.56
N ASP A 36 3.92 38.40 39.40
CA ASP A 36 3.05 38.80 38.28
C ASP A 36 1.80 37.91 38.07
N GLY A 37 1.26 37.36 39.17
CA GLY A 37 0.09 36.47 39.10
C GLY A 37 0.39 35.07 38.54
N VAL A 38 1.66 34.73 38.34
CA VAL A 38 2.09 33.41 37.87
C VAL A 38 2.44 32.52 39.06
N VAL A 39 1.96 31.28 39.03
CA VAL A 39 2.29 30.23 40.00
C VAL A 39 2.99 29.10 39.26
N THR A 40 4.26 28.86 39.59
CA THR A 40 5.05 27.78 38.99
C THR A 40 4.94 26.52 39.84
N PHE A 41 4.49 25.43 39.23
CA PHE A 41 4.52 24.10 39.85
C PHE A 41 5.71 23.31 39.30
N VAL A 42 6.57 22.79 40.18
CA VAL A 42 7.66 21.88 39.81
C VAL A 42 7.21 20.45 40.06
N PHE A 43 7.27 19.61 39.02
CA PHE A 43 6.93 18.19 39.11
C PHE A 43 8.18 17.35 38.92
N GLY A 44 8.46 16.45 39.87
CA GLY A 44 9.47 15.41 39.69
C GLY A 44 8.85 14.21 38.99
N LEU A 45 9.36 13.88 37.79
CA LEU A 45 9.01 12.64 37.10
C LEU A 45 10.07 11.59 37.41
N VAL A 46 9.66 10.48 38.05
CA VAL A 46 10.51 9.30 38.23
C VAL A 46 9.96 8.20 37.33
N ILE A 47 10.70 7.89 36.27
CA ILE A 47 10.40 6.72 35.42
C ILE A 47 11.07 5.52 36.09
N LEU A 48 10.27 4.73 36.80
CA LEU A 48 10.73 3.44 37.34
C LEU A 48 10.92 2.48 36.16
N ARG A 49 12.18 2.12 35.87
CA ARG A 49 12.47 1.00 34.97
C ARG A 49 12.13 -0.28 35.74
N ASP A 50 11.10 -0.99 35.30
CA ASP A 50 10.83 -2.32 35.82
C ASP A 50 11.84 -3.29 35.21
N ASP A 51 12.97 -3.46 35.91
CA ASP A 51 14.04 -4.36 35.50
C ASP A 51 13.60 -5.85 35.52
N ARG A 52 12.43 -6.19 36.06
CA ARG A 52 11.89 -7.56 36.02
C ARG A 52 11.29 -7.93 34.68
N HIS A 53 11.13 -6.94 33.80
CA HIS A 53 10.72 -7.14 32.42
C HIS A 53 11.79 -6.59 31.48
N HIS A 54 13.08 -6.93 31.66
CA HIS A 54 14.05 -6.87 30.56
C HIS A 54 13.58 -7.87 29.51
N PRO A 55 12.84 -7.45 28.47
CA PRO A 55 12.40 -8.40 27.47
C PRO A 55 13.66 -8.82 26.71
N ILE A 56 13.80 -10.12 26.44
CA ILE A 56 14.83 -10.59 25.51
C ILE A 56 14.63 -9.80 24.22
N ALA A 57 15.67 -9.11 23.75
CA ALA A 57 15.61 -8.30 22.55
C ALA A 57 15.51 -9.24 21.33
N VAL A 58 14.28 -9.60 20.95
CA VAL A 58 14.01 -10.44 19.78
C VAL A 58 14.22 -9.60 18.51
N PRO A 59 15.12 -10.00 17.59
CA PRO A 59 15.28 -9.30 16.31
C PRO A 59 13.97 -9.28 15.51
N PRO A 60 13.74 -8.24 14.68
CA PRO A 60 12.55 -8.18 13.84
C PRO A 60 12.52 -9.31 12.81
N PRO A 61 11.32 -9.72 12.32
CA PRO A 61 11.21 -10.70 11.24
C PRO A 61 11.99 -10.26 9.99
N ASN A 62 12.80 -11.16 9.44
CA ASN A 62 13.66 -10.89 8.27
C ASN A 62 13.45 -11.87 7.10
N LEU A 63 12.44 -12.76 7.19
CA LEU A 63 12.11 -13.73 6.13
C LEU A 63 11.90 -13.05 4.77
N GLY A 64 11.18 -11.92 4.75
CA GLY A 64 10.96 -11.15 3.52
C GLY A 64 12.28 -10.70 2.86
N GLY A 65 13.28 -10.31 3.66
CA GLY A 65 14.61 -9.96 3.13
C GLY A 65 15.37 -11.16 2.56
N HIS A 66 15.28 -12.32 3.22
CA HIS A 66 15.90 -13.56 2.70
C HIS A 66 15.23 -14.04 1.42
N LEU A 67 13.89 -13.99 1.34
CA LEU A 67 13.16 -14.34 0.12
C LEU A 67 13.40 -13.32 -1.00
N ALA A 68 13.53 -12.02 -0.67
CA ALA A 68 13.88 -10.99 -1.65
C ALA A 68 15.21 -11.30 -2.35
N ALA A 69 16.20 -11.82 -1.62
CA ALA A 69 17.50 -12.19 -2.17
C ALA A 69 17.44 -13.37 -3.15
N MET A 70 16.38 -14.19 -3.11
CA MET A 70 16.17 -15.29 -4.06
C MET A 70 15.63 -14.81 -5.42
N VAL A 71 15.10 -13.58 -5.51
CA VAL A 71 14.50 -13.06 -6.75
C VAL A 71 15.58 -12.94 -7.84
N GLY A 72 15.46 -13.75 -8.88
CA GLY A 72 16.45 -13.81 -9.96
C GLY A 72 17.72 -14.59 -9.64
N SER A 73 17.85 -15.15 -8.43
CA SER A 73 18.97 -16.03 -8.09
C SER A 73 18.90 -17.33 -8.89
N ALA A 74 20.07 -17.91 -9.20
CA ALA A 74 20.18 -19.24 -9.79
C ALA A 74 20.08 -20.35 -8.74
N ASP A 75 20.32 -20.04 -7.47
CA ASP A 75 20.33 -21.02 -6.39
C ASP A 75 18.91 -21.57 -6.17
N GLY A 76 18.71 -22.86 -6.46
CA GLY A 76 17.43 -23.53 -6.29
C GLY A 76 16.36 -23.17 -7.32
N SER A 77 16.68 -22.34 -8.33
CA SER A 77 15.72 -22.00 -9.38
C SER A 77 15.41 -23.21 -10.26
N ASP A 78 14.13 -23.48 -10.48
CA ASP A 78 13.60 -24.60 -11.27
C ASP A 78 12.78 -24.14 -12.49
N VAL A 79 12.65 -22.82 -12.68
CA VAL A 79 12.02 -22.21 -13.85
C VAL A 79 12.71 -20.90 -14.23
N SER A 80 12.74 -20.60 -15.53
CA SER A 80 13.15 -19.31 -16.07
C SER A 80 12.05 -18.70 -16.92
N PHE A 81 11.99 -17.37 -16.95
CA PHE A 81 11.07 -16.61 -17.80
C PHE A 81 11.85 -15.81 -18.83
N SER A 82 11.52 -15.97 -20.11
CA SER A 82 12.00 -15.07 -21.17
C SER A 82 11.02 -13.90 -21.27
N VAL A 83 11.46 -12.73 -20.82
CA VAL A 83 10.62 -11.53 -20.69
C VAL A 83 11.08 -10.47 -21.68
N GLY A 84 10.15 -9.97 -22.50
CA GLY A 84 10.45 -8.98 -23.54
C GLY A 84 11.38 -9.50 -24.65
N GLY A 85 11.45 -10.82 -24.84
CA GLY A 85 12.23 -11.48 -25.90
C GLY A 85 13.72 -11.67 -25.61
N GLU A 86 14.28 -10.94 -24.63
CA GLU A 86 15.74 -10.92 -24.40
C GLU A 86 16.13 -11.20 -22.94
N THR A 87 15.31 -10.83 -21.97
CA THR A 87 15.69 -10.92 -20.56
C THR A 87 15.26 -12.25 -19.95
N LEU A 88 16.23 -13.09 -19.60
CA LEU A 88 15.98 -14.31 -18.84
C LEU A 88 15.95 -14.02 -17.34
N ILE A 89 14.85 -14.36 -16.66
CA ILE A 89 14.67 -14.16 -15.22
C ILE A 89 14.40 -15.51 -14.55
N ARG A 90 15.27 -15.92 -13.64
CA ARG A 90 15.14 -17.16 -12.87
C ARG A 90 14.17 -16.99 -11.70
N ALA A 91 13.42 -18.04 -11.39
CA ALA A 91 12.47 -18.05 -10.30
C ALA A 91 12.25 -19.48 -9.77
N HIS A 92 11.33 -19.61 -8.81
CA HIS A 92 11.06 -20.85 -8.11
C HIS A 92 9.57 -21.19 -8.21
N ARG A 93 9.23 -22.31 -8.86
CA ARG A 93 7.84 -22.74 -9.15
C ARG A 93 7.01 -22.82 -7.88
N ALA A 94 7.56 -23.41 -6.83
CA ALA A 94 6.87 -23.56 -5.55
C ALA A 94 6.47 -22.20 -4.94
N VAL A 95 7.34 -21.20 -5.01
CA VAL A 95 7.06 -19.85 -4.50
C VAL A 95 6.00 -19.15 -5.34
N LEU A 96 6.11 -19.26 -6.67
CA LEU A 96 5.14 -18.65 -7.60
C LEU A 96 3.75 -19.28 -7.45
N ALA A 97 3.67 -20.61 -7.45
CA ALA A 97 2.43 -21.36 -7.32
C ALA A 97 1.74 -21.14 -5.96
N ALA A 98 2.51 -21.01 -4.88
CA ALA A 98 1.95 -20.73 -3.55
C ALA A 98 1.28 -19.34 -3.46
N ARG A 99 1.62 -18.41 -4.36
CA ARG A 99 1.22 -17.00 -4.28
C ARG A 99 0.26 -16.56 -5.37
N SER A 100 0.20 -17.30 -6.48
CA SER A 100 -0.68 -17.02 -7.61
C SER A 100 -1.35 -18.31 -8.09
N PRO A 101 -2.70 -18.35 -8.15
CA PRO A 101 -3.40 -19.50 -8.70
C PRO A 101 -3.11 -19.68 -10.20
N VAL A 102 -2.82 -18.59 -10.93
CA VAL A 102 -2.42 -18.64 -12.34
C VAL A 102 -1.07 -19.33 -12.49
N PHE A 103 -0.06 -18.92 -11.72
CA PHE A 103 1.22 -19.64 -11.72
C PHE A 103 1.09 -21.08 -11.22
N SER A 104 0.21 -21.35 -10.25
CA SER A 104 -0.04 -22.73 -9.81
C SER A 104 -0.57 -23.60 -10.96
N ALA A 105 -1.52 -23.08 -11.73
CA ALA A 105 -2.08 -23.79 -12.87
C ALA A 105 -1.05 -23.97 -14.01
N GLU A 106 -0.31 -22.92 -14.35
CA GLU A 106 0.68 -22.95 -15.44
C GLU A 106 1.92 -23.79 -15.09
N LEU A 107 2.44 -23.66 -13.87
CA LEU A 107 3.73 -24.26 -13.50
C LEU A 107 3.62 -25.63 -12.84
N LEU A 108 2.52 -25.93 -12.15
CA LEU A 108 2.31 -27.23 -11.49
C LEU A 108 1.19 -28.05 -12.15
N GLY A 109 0.49 -27.49 -13.14
CA GLY A 109 -0.52 -28.21 -13.91
C GLY A 109 0.08 -29.27 -14.82
N SER A 110 -0.79 -30.09 -15.40
CA SER A 110 -0.43 -31.14 -16.37
C SER A 110 -0.17 -30.61 -17.79
N MET A 111 -0.28 -29.30 -18.01
CA MET A 111 -0.05 -28.66 -19.29
C MET A 111 1.44 -28.56 -19.62
N ALA A 112 1.77 -28.24 -20.88
CA ALA A 112 3.15 -28.23 -21.38
C ALA A 112 4.06 -27.34 -20.52
N GLU A 113 3.59 -26.16 -20.06
CA GLU A 113 4.36 -25.27 -19.19
C GLU A 113 4.76 -25.94 -17.86
N GLY A 114 4.00 -26.93 -17.42
CA GLY A 114 4.25 -27.77 -16.23
C GLY A 114 5.54 -28.59 -16.32
N THR A 115 6.12 -28.75 -17.51
CA THR A 115 7.43 -29.41 -17.70
C THR A 115 8.49 -28.53 -18.35
N MET A 116 8.12 -27.35 -18.85
CA MET A 116 9.06 -26.47 -19.54
C MET A 116 9.97 -25.75 -18.54
N PRO A 117 11.30 -25.78 -18.75
CA PRO A 117 12.23 -25.03 -17.91
C PRO A 117 12.21 -23.53 -18.21
N CYS A 118 11.64 -23.11 -19.34
CA CYS A 118 11.58 -21.71 -19.78
C CYS A 118 10.17 -21.35 -20.27
N VAL A 119 9.59 -20.28 -19.70
CA VAL A 119 8.27 -19.74 -20.06
C VAL A 119 8.43 -18.36 -20.69
N THR A 120 7.84 -18.13 -21.86
CA THR A 120 7.95 -16.84 -22.56
C THR A 120 6.80 -15.91 -22.20
N LEU A 121 7.13 -14.67 -21.81
CA LEU A 121 6.17 -13.60 -21.51
C LEU A 121 6.35 -12.45 -22.51
N HIS A 122 5.42 -12.34 -23.45
CA HIS A 122 5.47 -11.34 -24.53
C HIS A 122 5.03 -9.93 -24.07
N ASP A 123 3.95 -9.83 -23.30
CA ASP A 123 3.28 -8.55 -23.01
C ASP A 123 3.65 -7.92 -21.66
N ILE A 124 4.82 -8.25 -21.12
CA ILE A 124 5.27 -7.73 -19.82
C ILE A 124 6.71 -7.25 -19.95
N GLU A 125 6.94 -6.01 -19.52
CA GLU A 125 8.29 -5.44 -19.46
C GLU A 125 9.11 -6.10 -18.35
N PRO A 126 10.43 -6.32 -18.56
CA PRO A 126 11.29 -6.94 -17.56
C PRO A 126 11.24 -6.25 -16.19
N ALA A 127 11.18 -4.92 -16.14
CA ALA A 127 11.07 -4.17 -14.89
C ALA A 127 9.76 -4.45 -14.14
N THR A 128 8.64 -4.51 -14.87
CA THR A 128 7.32 -4.85 -14.31
C THR A 128 7.32 -6.28 -13.77
N PHE A 129 7.87 -7.24 -14.51
CA PHE A 129 7.95 -8.62 -14.06
C PHE A 129 8.84 -8.77 -12.81
N ARG A 130 9.97 -8.08 -12.75
CA ARG A 130 10.84 -8.08 -11.54
C ARG A 130 10.11 -7.52 -10.32
N ALA A 131 9.31 -6.46 -10.47
CA ALA A 131 8.51 -5.93 -9.38
C ALA A 131 7.40 -6.91 -8.94
N LEU A 132 6.77 -7.61 -9.89
CA LEU A 132 5.81 -8.66 -9.60
C LEU A 132 6.47 -9.80 -8.82
N LEU A 133 7.64 -10.29 -9.25
CA LEU A 133 8.40 -11.29 -8.51
C LEU A 133 8.80 -10.79 -7.13
N HIS A 134 9.27 -9.55 -7.00
CA HIS A 134 9.57 -8.97 -5.69
C HIS A 134 8.36 -9.06 -4.75
N PHE A 135 7.15 -8.72 -5.23
CA PHE A 135 5.93 -8.88 -4.45
C PHE A 135 5.61 -10.34 -4.11
N VAL A 136 5.74 -11.27 -5.07
CA VAL A 136 5.50 -12.71 -4.82
C VAL A 136 6.37 -13.21 -3.66
N TYR A 137 7.66 -12.83 -3.64
CA TYR A 137 8.62 -13.29 -2.63
C TYR A 137 8.50 -12.55 -1.29
N THR A 138 8.05 -11.30 -1.26
CA THR A 138 8.16 -10.44 -0.07
C THR A 138 6.83 -9.90 0.48
N ASP A 139 5.74 -10.02 -0.28
CA ASP A 139 4.43 -9.41 -0.02
C ASP A 139 4.48 -7.86 0.10
N ALA A 140 5.52 -7.25 -0.45
CA ALA A 140 5.79 -5.82 -0.45
C ALA A 140 6.04 -5.29 -1.87
N LEU A 141 5.77 -3.99 -2.08
CA LEU A 141 6.20 -3.30 -3.29
C LEU A 141 7.73 -3.08 -3.24
N PRO A 142 8.42 -3.07 -4.39
CA PRO A 142 9.83 -2.76 -4.41
C PRO A 142 10.09 -1.33 -3.88
N PRO A 143 11.29 -1.05 -3.36
CA PRO A 143 11.68 0.29 -2.89
C PRO A 143 11.36 1.40 -3.91
N ARG A 144 10.91 2.55 -3.40
CA ARG A 144 10.15 3.57 -4.15
C ARG A 144 10.89 4.27 -5.30
N ASP A 145 12.20 4.15 -5.40
CA ASP A 145 13.03 5.09 -6.17
C ASP A 145 12.89 5.00 -7.71
N ILE A 146 11.99 4.16 -8.25
CA ILE A 146 11.90 3.89 -9.69
C ILE A 146 10.44 3.92 -10.22
N LEU A 147 9.42 4.15 -9.38
CA LEU A 147 8.05 3.78 -9.74
C LEU A 147 7.18 4.99 -10.13
N SER A 148 7.08 5.26 -11.44
CA SER A 148 6.17 6.27 -12.02
C SER A 148 4.70 5.80 -12.02
N PRO A 149 3.71 6.70 -12.17
CA PRO A 149 2.31 6.29 -12.39
C PRO A 149 2.14 5.34 -13.59
N SER A 150 2.93 5.55 -14.67
CA SER A 150 2.93 4.67 -15.83
C SER A 150 3.46 3.27 -15.50
N PHE A 151 4.44 3.15 -14.60
CA PHE A 151 4.90 1.86 -14.09
C PHE A 151 3.81 1.16 -13.29
N PHE A 152 3.12 1.86 -12.39
CA PHE A 152 2.02 1.29 -11.61
C PHE A 152 0.86 0.82 -12.48
N LYS A 153 0.55 1.49 -13.60
CA LYS A 153 -0.45 0.99 -14.57
C LYS A 153 -0.05 -0.38 -15.14
N LYS A 154 1.22 -0.55 -15.52
CA LYS A 154 1.74 -1.84 -16.05
C LYS A 154 1.76 -2.91 -14.97
N LEU A 155 2.19 -2.58 -13.75
CA LEU A 155 2.20 -3.51 -12.63
C LEU A 155 0.79 -3.92 -12.20
N PHE A 156 -0.17 -2.98 -12.23
CA PHE A 156 -1.58 -3.24 -11.97
C PHE A 156 -2.16 -4.25 -12.97
N ALA A 157 -1.91 -4.06 -14.28
CA ALA A 157 -2.31 -5.01 -15.32
C ALA A 157 -1.67 -6.40 -15.14
N ALA A 158 -0.39 -6.45 -14.76
CA ALA A 158 0.29 -7.71 -14.49
C ALA A 158 -0.25 -8.41 -13.23
N ALA A 159 -0.56 -7.65 -12.18
CA ALA A 159 -1.15 -8.18 -10.95
C ALA A 159 -2.52 -8.81 -11.21
N ASP A 160 -3.34 -8.17 -12.05
CA ASP A 160 -4.62 -8.71 -12.50
C ASP A 160 -4.43 -10.01 -13.30
N ARG A 161 -3.54 -10.01 -14.31
CA ARG A 161 -3.22 -11.19 -15.13
C ARG A 161 -2.81 -12.42 -14.30
N PHE A 162 -2.04 -12.23 -13.25
CA PHE A 162 -1.56 -13.32 -12.40
C PHE A 162 -2.38 -13.49 -11.11
N ALA A 163 -3.57 -12.90 -11.01
CA ALA A 163 -4.47 -13.01 -9.86
C ALA A 163 -3.79 -12.71 -8.51
N LEU A 164 -3.03 -11.61 -8.45
CA LEU A 164 -2.36 -11.10 -7.26
C LEU A 164 -3.16 -9.93 -6.68
N ASP A 165 -4.32 -10.23 -6.10
CA ASP A 165 -5.32 -9.21 -5.69
C ASP A 165 -4.77 -8.14 -4.74
N ARG A 166 -3.94 -8.54 -3.78
CA ARG A 166 -3.30 -7.60 -2.86
C ARG A 166 -2.37 -6.63 -3.59
N LEU A 167 -1.55 -7.13 -4.52
CA LEU A 167 -0.68 -6.28 -5.33
C LEU A 167 -1.50 -5.35 -6.22
N LYS A 168 -2.59 -5.85 -6.80
CA LYS A 168 -3.52 -5.08 -7.63
C LYS A 168 -4.10 -3.91 -6.85
N LEU A 169 -4.58 -4.13 -5.62
CA LEU A 169 -5.09 -3.06 -4.75
C LEU A 169 -3.99 -2.08 -4.28
N MET A 170 -2.77 -2.57 -4.00
CA MET A 170 -1.64 -1.68 -3.69
C MET A 170 -1.29 -0.77 -4.87
N CYS A 171 -1.34 -1.29 -6.10
CA CYS A 171 -1.14 -0.49 -7.31
C CYS A 171 -2.31 0.48 -7.53
N ALA A 172 -3.55 0.05 -7.30
CA ALA A 172 -4.73 0.92 -7.38
C ALA A 172 -4.63 2.12 -6.43
N GLN A 173 -4.18 1.90 -5.19
CA GLN A 173 -3.92 2.98 -4.23
C GLN A 173 -2.87 3.97 -4.78
N LYS A 174 -1.79 3.48 -5.37
CA LYS A 174 -0.73 4.33 -5.96
C LYS A 174 -1.21 5.12 -7.17
N LEU A 175 -2.04 4.49 -8.01
CA LEU A 175 -2.68 5.17 -9.14
C LEU A 175 -3.62 6.27 -8.65
N TRP A 176 -4.47 5.96 -7.66
CA TRP A 176 -5.39 6.92 -7.04
C TRP A 176 -4.66 8.13 -6.44
N GLU A 177 -3.56 7.92 -5.71
CA GLU A 177 -2.70 9.00 -5.17
C GLU A 177 -2.13 9.93 -6.25
N SER A 178 -2.12 9.50 -7.52
CA SER A 178 -1.60 10.27 -8.67
C SER A 178 -2.68 10.78 -9.62
N VAL A 179 -3.97 10.62 -9.28
CA VAL A 179 -5.08 11.07 -10.13
C VAL A 179 -5.12 12.59 -10.19
N THR A 180 -5.32 13.09 -11.40
CA THR A 180 -5.56 14.50 -11.74
C THR A 180 -6.71 14.58 -12.72
N VAL A 181 -7.19 15.79 -13.00
CA VAL A 181 -8.19 16.05 -14.05
C VAL A 181 -7.79 15.43 -15.40
N GLU A 182 -6.50 15.52 -15.77
CA GLU A 182 -6.00 15.00 -17.05
C GLU A 182 -5.90 13.47 -17.09
N THR A 183 -5.73 12.82 -15.92
CA THR A 183 -5.42 11.39 -15.83
C THR A 183 -6.56 10.52 -15.33
N VAL A 184 -7.63 11.11 -14.75
CA VAL A 184 -8.73 10.35 -14.15
C VAL A 184 -9.46 9.47 -15.15
N ALA A 185 -9.71 9.93 -16.37
CA ALA A 185 -10.42 9.16 -17.38
C ALA A 185 -9.61 7.92 -17.83
N GLU A 186 -8.30 8.05 -17.98
CA GLU A 186 -7.43 6.91 -18.28
C GLU A 186 -7.33 5.93 -17.10
N THR A 187 -7.32 6.45 -15.88
CA THR A 187 -7.26 5.63 -14.66
C THR A 187 -8.56 4.86 -14.46
N LEU A 188 -9.71 5.49 -14.76
CA LEU A 188 -11.02 4.87 -14.78
C LEU A 188 -11.11 3.78 -15.85
N ALA A 189 -10.63 4.04 -17.08
CA ALA A 189 -10.54 3.03 -18.13
C ALA A 189 -9.67 1.83 -17.71
N CYS A 190 -8.57 2.09 -17.01
CA CYS A 190 -7.70 1.04 -16.48
C CYS A 190 -8.40 0.21 -15.39
N ALA A 191 -9.15 0.86 -14.49
CA ALA A 191 -9.93 0.20 -13.46
C ALA A 191 -11.05 -0.68 -14.04
N GLU A 192 -11.71 -0.22 -15.11
CA GLU A 192 -12.73 -0.97 -15.84
C GLU A 192 -12.12 -2.18 -16.54
N MET A 193 -11.07 -1.97 -17.33
CA MET A 193 -10.38 -3.01 -18.10
C MET A 193 -9.93 -4.19 -17.22
N HIS A 194 -9.44 -3.89 -16.01
CA HIS A 194 -8.94 -4.87 -15.06
C HIS A 194 -9.91 -5.14 -13.92
N SER A 195 -11.21 -4.86 -14.06
CA SER A 195 -12.23 -5.22 -13.06
C SER A 195 -11.83 -4.88 -11.61
N CYS A 196 -11.51 -3.61 -11.34
CA CYS A 196 -11.16 -3.12 -10.01
C CYS A 196 -12.22 -2.11 -9.50
N PRO A 197 -13.25 -2.58 -8.77
CA PRO A 197 -14.36 -1.75 -8.36
C PRO A 197 -13.95 -0.64 -7.38
N GLU A 198 -12.94 -0.86 -6.54
CA GLU A 198 -12.45 0.13 -5.58
C GLU A 198 -11.88 1.37 -6.29
N LEU A 199 -11.00 1.16 -7.28
CA LEU A 199 -10.41 2.25 -8.07
C LEU A 199 -11.46 2.91 -8.97
N LYS A 200 -12.32 2.10 -9.59
CA LYS A 200 -13.42 2.58 -10.43
C LYS A 200 -14.32 3.52 -9.65
N SER A 201 -14.74 3.12 -8.44
CA SER A 201 -15.60 3.96 -7.61
C SER A 201 -14.94 5.28 -7.23
N ARG A 202 -13.66 5.27 -6.83
CA ARG A 202 -12.93 6.50 -6.51
C ARG A 202 -12.81 7.44 -7.71
N CYS A 203 -12.51 6.89 -8.88
CA CYS A 203 -12.44 7.69 -10.11
C CYS A 203 -13.81 8.28 -10.46
N LEU A 204 -14.90 7.54 -10.33
CA LEU A 204 -16.25 8.03 -10.56
C LEU A 204 -16.65 9.14 -9.55
N ASP A 205 -16.26 9.03 -8.27
CA ASP A 205 -16.49 10.09 -7.26
C ASP A 205 -15.74 11.39 -7.64
N PHE A 206 -14.52 11.26 -8.16
CA PHE A 206 -13.73 12.41 -8.63
C PHE A 206 -14.45 13.22 -9.72
N PHE A 207 -15.26 12.59 -10.58
CA PHE A 207 -16.03 13.31 -11.59
C PHE A 207 -17.11 14.20 -10.98
N VAL A 208 -17.68 13.81 -9.83
CA VAL A 208 -18.77 14.55 -9.15
C VAL A 208 -18.23 15.75 -8.35
N GLU A 209 -16.96 15.72 -7.94
CA GLU A 209 -16.34 16.78 -7.14
C GLU A 209 -16.17 18.12 -7.91
N GLU A 210 -16.59 19.22 -7.28
CA GLU A 210 -16.21 20.63 -7.54
C GLU A 210 -15.83 21.03 -8.99
N ASN A 211 -16.72 20.80 -9.95
CA ASN A 211 -16.55 21.10 -11.39
C ASN A 211 -15.52 20.25 -12.14
N ASN A 212 -15.03 19.16 -11.56
CA ASN A 212 -14.10 18.26 -12.23
C ASN A 212 -14.71 17.71 -13.53
N PHE A 213 -15.98 17.31 -13.55
CA PHE A 213 -16.63 16.84 -14.78
C PHE A 213 -16.44 17.79 -15.99
N ARG A 214 -16.67 19.10 -15.79
CA ARG A 214 -16.49 20.11 -16.85
C ARG A 214 -15.06 20.23 -17.35
N LYS A 215 -14.08 19.96 -16.50
CA LYS A 215 -12.67 19.98 -16.88
C LYS A 215 -12.26 18.66 -17.54
N VAL A 216 -12.77 17.53 -17.06
CA VAL A 216 -12.41 16.21 -17.57
C VAL A 216 -13.02 15.96 -18.94
N VAL A 217 -14.25 16.43 -19.21
CA VAL A 217 -14.96 16.19 -20.49
C VAL A 217 -14.22 16.76 -21.71
N VAL A 218 -13.38 17.79 -21.52
CA VAL A 218 -12.56 18.39 -22.59
C VAL A 218 -11.19 17.72 -22.76
N THR A 219 -10.85 16.74 -21.93
CA THR A 219 -9.56 16.02 -22.02
C THR A 219 -9.60 14.95 -23.11
N GLY A 220 -8.47 14.70 -23.76
CA GLY A 220 -8.32 13.57 -24.68
C GLY A 220 -8.44 12.19 -23.99
N GLY A 221 -8.28 12.14 -22.66
CA GLY A 221 -8.54 10.94 -21.86
C GLY A 221 -10.02 10.56 -21.84
N TYR A 222 -10.91 11.55 -21.69
CA TYR A 222 -12.35 11.30 -21.66
C TYR A 222 -12.90 10.79 -23.00
N LEU A 223 -12.41 11.33 -24.12
CA LEU A 223 -12.78 10.83 -25.45
C LEU A 223 -12.40 9.35 -25.64
N ARG A 224 -11.21 8.95 -25.19
CA ARG A 224 -10.76 7.54 -25.23
C ARG A 224 -11.59 6.65 -24.31
N LEU A 225 -11.96 7.13 -23.12
CA LEU A 225 -12.86 6.42 -22.21
C LEU A 225 -14.22 6.15 -22.87
N MET A 226 -14.80 7.16 -23.52
CA MET A 226 -16.08 7.04 -24.22
C MET A 226 -16.04 6.02 -25.36
N GLN A 227 -14.93 5.99 -26.12
CA GLN A 227 -14.76 5.04 -27.23
C GLN A 227 -14.55 3.61 -26.76
N GLY A 228 -13.79 3.41 -25.67
CA GLY A 228 -13.47 2.07 -25.16
C GLY A 228 -14.54 1.47 -24.26
N PHE A 229 -15.22 2.28 -23.45
CA PHE A 229 -16.11 1.85 -22.38
C PHE A 229 -17.38 2.71 -22.31
N PRO A 230 -18.28 2.63 -23.31
CA PRO A 230 -19.49 3.45 -23.34
C PRO A 230 -20.40 3.24 -22.12
N SER A 231 -20.43 2.04 -21.54
CA SER A 231 -21.19 1.74 -20.30
C SER A 231 -20.75 2.58 -19.11
N VAL A 232 -19.45 2.88 -19.00
CA VAL A 232 -18.91 3.71 -17.92
C VAL A 232 -19.44 5.15 -18.00
N ILE A 233 -19.78 5.63 -19.20
CA ILE A 233 -20.36 6.95 -19.37
C ILE A 233 -21.76 7.02 -18.75
N ASP A 234 -22.54 5.94 -18.83
CA ASP A 234 -23.86 5.88 -18.19
C ASP A 234 -23.72 5.82 -16.66
N GLU A 235 -22.68 5.17 -16.13
CA GLU A 235 -22.36 5.22 -14.70
C GLU A 235 -21.94 6.63 -14.24
N ILE A 236 -21.16 7.36 -15.05
CA ILE A 236 -20.81 8.76 -14.76
C ILE A 236 -22.09 9.63 -14.71
N LYS A 237 -22.98 9.49 -15.70
CA LYS A 237 -24.26 10.22 -15.71
C LYS A 237 -25.09 9.92 -14.47
N ALA A 238 -25.25 8.64 -14.13
CA ALA A 238 -26.00 8.21 -12.95
C ALA A 238 -25.45 8.81 -11.65
N ARG A 239 -24.12 8.98 -11.54
CA ARG A 239 -23.50 9.63 -10.37
C ARG A 239 -23.64 11.16 -10.33
N LEU A 240 -23.82 11.80 -11.48
CA LEU A 240 -24.03 13.25 -11.57
C LEU A 240 -25.48 13.66 -11.29
N GLU A 241 -26.42 12.70 -11.37
CA GLU A 241 -27.86 12.90 -11.09
C GLU A 241 -28.21 12.73 -9.59
N ILE A 242 -27.25 12.31 -8.76
CA ILE A 242 -27.38 12.16 -7.29
C ILE A 242 -26.85 13.42 -6.61
#